data_AF-A0A644TBW9-F1
#
_entry.id   AF-A0A644TBW9-F1
#
_cell.length_a   1.000
_cell.length_b   1.000
_cell.length_c   1.000
_cell.angle_alpha   90.00
_cell.angle_beta   90.00
_cell.angle_gamma   90.00
#
_symmetry.space_group_name_H-M   'P 1'
#
loop_
_entity.id
_entity.type
_entity.pdbx_description
1 polymer ?
#
loop_
_entity_poly.entity_id
_entity_poly.type
_entity_poly.pdbx_seq_one_letter_code
_entity_poly.pdbx_strand_id
1 'polypeptide(L)'
;MDDFTREDREEALRAIASMINRTEKAKEKFAQGISQHTLQMNRLKALHIASSLISKGLTKSDAVECYTEEDLKNALAPITSLISKSEKARVKLAQGTWQHTMLSNNLKALHIALPLLTKALHEVSQ
;
A
#
# COMPACT_ATOMS: atom_id res chain seq x y z
N MET A 1 2.53 15.26 -12.76
CA MET A 1 2.82 14.10 -13.62
C MET A 1 3.57 13.14 -12.73
N ASP A 2 2.89 12.11 -12.24
CA ASP A 2 3.45 11.12 -11.32
C ASP A 2 4.32 10.12 -12.09
N ASP A 3 5.38 10.64 -12.71
CA ASP A 3 6.32 9.82 -13.46
C ASP A 3 7.35 9.24 -12.50
N PHE A 4 6.89 8.28 -11.70
CA PHE A 4 7.76 7.38 -10.95
C PHE A 4 8.59 6.55 -11.95
N THR A 5 9.90 6.47 -11.73
CA THR A 5 10.78 5.64 -12.56
C THR A 5 10.38 4.17 -12.47
N ARG A 6 10.82 3.36 -13.44
CA ARG A 6 10.61 1.90 -13.38
C ARG A 6 11.20 1.34 -12.09
N GLU A 7 12.39 1.81 -11.72
CA GLU A 7 13.12 1.43 -10.52
C GLU A 7 12.34 1.78 -9.25
N ASP A 8 11.76 2.99 -9.17
CA ASP A 8 10.93 3.40 -8.04
C ASP A 8 9.70 2.49 -7.88
N ARG A 9 9.06 2.13 -8.98
CA ARG A 9 7.89 1.24 -8.96
C ARG A 9 8.29 -0.19 -8.57
N GLU A 10 9.40 -0.71 -9.08
CA GLU A 10 9.90 -2.04 -8.72
C GLU A 10 10.30 -2.12 -7.23
N GLU A 11 10.96 -1.09 -6.70
CA GLU A 11 11.28 -0.98 -5.27
C GLU A 11 10.00 -0.89 -4.42
N ALA A 12 9.03 -0.09 -4.85
CA ALA A 12 7.75 0.05 -4.18
C ALA A 12 6.99 -1.28 -4.12
N LEU A 13 6.97 -2.05 -5.21
CA LEU A 13 6.36 -3.38 -5.24
C LEU A 13 7.01 -4.33 -4.25
N ARG A 14 8.34 -4.34 -4.13
CA ARG A 14 9.05 -5.16 -3.13
C ARG A 14 8.66 -4.77 -1.70
N ALA A 15 8.57 -3.48 -1.41
CA ALA A 15 8.16 -2.99 -0.09
C ALA A 15 6.68 -3.33 0.21
N ILE A 16 5.79 -3.15 -0.76
CA ILE A 16 4.36 -3.49 -0.64
C ILE A 16 4.18 -5.00 -0.41
N ALA A 17 4.88 -5.85 -1.16
CA ALA A 17 4.86 -7.30 -0.95
C ALA A 17 5.31 -7.70 0.46
N SER A 18 6.34 -7.05 0.99
CA SER A 18 6.76 -7.26 2.39
C SER A 18 5.68 -6.83 3.40
N MET A 19 5.00 -5.70 3.15
CA MET A 19 3.90 -5.24 3.98
C MET A 19 2.68 -6.17 3.92
N ILE A 20 2.37 -6.75 2.75
CA ILE A 20 1.32 -7.75 2.55
C ILE A 20 1.61 -8.97 3.43
N ASN A 21 2.77 -9.60 3.28
CA ASN A 21 3.17 -10.78 4.06
C ASN A 21 3.11 -10.54 5.58
N ARG A 22 3.59 -9.38 6.04
CA ARG A 22 3.50 -9.00 7.46
C ARG A 22 2.06 -8.79 7.93
N THR A 23 1.19 -8.28 7.06
CA THR A 23 -0.23 -8.03 7.38
C THR A 23 -1.00 -9.34 7.43
N GLU A 24 -0.72 -10.28 6.52
CA GLU A 24 -1.27 -11.65 6.52
C GLU A 24 -0.93 -12.40 7.80
N LYS A 25 0.36 -12.48 8.14
CA LYS A 25 0.83 -13.11 9.39
C LYS A 25 0.25 -12.48 10.64
N ALA A 26 -0.02 -11.17 10.61
CA ALA A 26 -0.67 -10.50 11.72
C ALA A 26 -2.17 -10.79 11.79
N LYS A 27 -2.86 -10.91 10.64
CA LYS A 27 -4.27 -11.28 10.55
C LYS A 27 -4.53 -12.67 11.14
N GLU A 28 -3.64 -13.64 10.90
CA GLU A 28 -3.75 -15.01 11.43
C GLU A 28 -3.81 -15.08 12.96
N LYS A 29 -3.33 -14.05 13.66
CA LYS A 29 -3.36 -13.97 15.12
C LYS A 29 -4.72 -13.54 15.69
N PHE A 30 -5.65 -13.13 14.84
CA PHE A 30 -6.95 -12.60 15.24
C PHE A 30 -8.07 -13.54 14.78
N ALA A 31 -8.97 -13.87 15.69
CA ALA A 31 -10.16 -14.66 15.36
C ALA A 31 -11.05 -13.92 14.35
N GLN A 32 -11.72 -14.66 13.47
CA GLN A 32 -12.69 -14.07 12.54
C GLN A 32 -13.84 -13.42 13.31
N GLY A 33 -14.33 -12.28 12.82
CA GLY A 33 -15.46 -11.56 13.42
C GLY A 33 -15.08 -10.48 14.44
N ILE A 34 -13.79 -10.34 14.81
CA ILE A 34 -13.34 -9.23 15.67
C ILE A 34 -12.82 -8.05 14.85
N SER A 35 -12.88 -6.85 15.43
CA SER A 35 -12.49 -5.60 14.77
C SER A 35 -11.05 -5.61 14.27
N GLN A 36 -10.13 -6.25 15.00
CA GLN A 36 -8.73 -6.39 14.58
C GLN A 36 -8.59 -7.24 13.31
N HIS A 37 -9.36 -8.32 13.18
CA HIS A 37 -9.35 -9.15 11.98
C HIS A 37 -9.87 -8.37 10.77
N THR A 38 -10.99 -7.65 10.93
CA THR A 38 -11.56 -6.78 9.89
C THR A 38 -10.59 -5.66 9.48
N LEU A 39 -9.93 -5.02 10.44
CA LEU A 39 -8.94 -3.98 10.17
C LEU A 39 -7.78 -4.50 9.32
N GLN A 40 -7.24 -5.68 9.66
CA GLN A 40 -6.14 -6.29 8.91
C GLN A 40 -6.58 -6.73 7.51
N MET A 41 -7.81 -7.21 7.36
CA MET A 41 -8.39 -7.53 6.05
C MET A 41 -8.52 -6.28 5.16
N ASN A 42 -9.02 -5.17 5.69
CA ASN A 42 -9.14 -3.91 4.95
C ASN A 42 -7.77 -3.37 4.53
N ARG A 43 -6.78 -3.46 5.43
CA ARG A 43 -5.39 -3.12 5.11
C ARG A 43 -4.81 -4.00 4.01
N LEU A 44 -5.07 -5.30 4.05
CA LEU A 44 -4.59 -6.25 3.05
C LEU A 44 -5.15 -5.93 1.67
N LYS A 45 -6.48 -5.73 1.58
CA LYS A 45 -7.15 -5.30 0.35
C LYS A 45 -6.54 -4.01 -0.23
N ALA A 46 -6.34 -2.99 0.63
CA ALA A 46 -5.74 -1.73 0.21
C ALA A 46 -4.30 -1.90 -0.32
N LEU A 47 -3.49 -2.76 0.29
CA LEU A 47 -2.13 -3.05 -0.16
C LEU A 47 -2.10 -3.82 -1.49
N HIS A 48 -3.05 -4.72 -1.74
CA HIS A 48 -3.18 -5.39 -3.04
C HIS A 48 -3.56 -4.42 -4.15
N ILE A 49 -4.55 -3.55 -3.90
CA ILE A 49 -4.94 -2.49 -4.84
C ILE A 49 -3.73 -1.59 -5.15
N ALA A 50 -3.01 -1.14 -4.12
CA ALA A 50 -1.79 -0.37 -4.29
C ALA A 50 -0.74 -1.11 -5.15
N SER A 51 -0.51 -2.40 -4.89
CA SER A 51 0.42 -3.22 -5.67
C SER A 51 0.03 -3.28 -7.15
N SER A 52 -1.25 -3.49 -7.46
CA SER A 52 -1.75 -3.57 -8.82
C SER A 52 -1.64 -2.23 -9.56
N LEU A 53 -1.96 -1.12 -8.89
CA LEU A 53 -1.80 0.22 -9.47
C LEU A 53 -0.35 0.57 -9.76
N ILE A 54 0.59 0.16 -8.90
CA ILE A 54 2.03 0.38 -9.11
C ILE A 54 2.57 -0.50 -10.26
N SER A 55 2.08 -1.73 -10.39
CA SER A 55 2.52 -2.64 -11.46
C SER A 55 1.94 -2.30 -12.83
N LYS A 56 0.86 -1.50 -12.90
CA LYS A 56 0.26 -1.02 -14.16
C LYS A 56 1.32 -0.35 -15.04
N GLY A 57 1.49 -0.86 -16.26
CA GLY A 57 2.48 -0.38 -17.23
C GLY A 57 3.91 -0.92 -17.04
N LEU A 58 4.17 -1.81 -16.07
CA LEU A 58 5.45 -2.52 -15.96
C LEU A 58 5.48 -3.86 -16.73
N THR A 59 4.32 -4.49 -16.90
CA THR A 59 4.17 -5.78 -17.58
C THR A 59 3.34 -5.62 -18.85
N LYS A 60 3.60 -6.45 -19.87
CA LYS A 60 2.82 -6.47 -21.14
C LYS A 60 1.41 -7.05 -20.99
N SER A 61 1.11 -7.67 -19.86
CA SER A 61 -0.20 -8.23 -19.57
C SER A 61 -1.01 -7.19 -18.82
N ASP A 62 -1.58 -6.24 -19.56
CA ASP A 62 -2.52 -5.21 -19.08
C ASP A 62 -3.88 -5.81 -18.70
N ALA A 63 -3.88 -6.91 -17.93
CA ALA A 63 -5.06 -7.28 -17.17
C ALA A 63 -5.20 -6.25 -16.04
N VAL A 64 -5.75 -5.09 -16.39
CA VAL A 64 -6.09 -4.04 -15.43
C VAL A 64 -7.21 -4.65 -14.59
N GLU A 65 -6.92 -4.99 -13.34
CA GLU A 65 -7.98 -5.21 -12.35
C GLU A 65 -8.80 -3.92 -12.28
N CYS A 66 -10.04 -3.97 -12.78
CA CYS A 66 -10.97 -2.86 -12.68
C CYS A 66 -11.47 -2.80 -11.24
N TYR A 67 -11.04 -1.78 -10.50
CA TYR A 67 -11.54 -1.51 -9.15
C TYR A 67 -12.77 -0.62 -9.21
N THR A 68 -13.76 -0.89 -8.36
CA THR A 68 -14.92 -0.01 -8.22
C THR A 68 -14.52 1.28 -7.50
N GLU A 69 -15.34 2.32 -7.64
CA GLU A 69 -15.17 3.55 -6.86
C GLU A 69 -15.14 3.26 -5.34
N GLU A 70 -15.97 2.32 -4.90
CA GLU A 70 -16.04 1.89 -3.50
C GLU A 70 -14.75 1.19 -3.05
N ASP A 71 -14.18 0.29 -3.85
CA ASP A 71 -12.90 -0.37 -3.55
C ASP A 71 -11.78 0.65 -3.33
N LEU A 72 -11.71 1.64 -4.22
CA LEU A 72 -10.70 2.70 -4.18
C LEU A 72 -10.91 3.62 -2.96
N LYS A 73 -12.15 4.02 -2.66
CA LYS A 73 -12.48 4.77 -1.43
C LYS A 73 -12.10 4.00 -0.16
N ASN A 74 -12.41 2.71 -0.13
CA ASN A 74 -12.11 1.83 1.00
C ASN A 74 -10.60 1.59 1.18
N ALA A 75 -9.80 1.74 0.12
CA ALA A 75 -8.34 1.63 0.18
C ALA A 75 -7.63 2.92 0.65
N LEU A 76 -8.21 4.10 0.42
CA LEU A 76 -7.61 5.39 0.81
C LEU A 76 -7.32 5.49 2.31
N ALA A 77 -8.31 5.15 3.15
CA ALA A 77 -8.21 5.30 4.59
C ALA A 77 -7.12 4.40 5.21
N PRO A 78 -7.03 3.09 4.88
CA PRO A 78 -5.91 2.26 5.29
C PRO A 78 -4.56 2.83 4.86
N ILE A 79 -4.36 3.17 3.58
CA ILE A 79 -3.07 3.67 3.06
C ILE A 79 -2.63 4.95 3.78
N THR A 80 -3.55 5.89 3.96
CA THR A 80 -3.29 7.15 4.69
C THR A 80 -2.92 6.87 6.16
N SER A 81 -3.62 5.94 6.80
CA SER A 81 -3.30 5.52 8.17
C SER A 81 -1.91 4.88 8.26
N LEU A 82 -1.53 4.07 7.26
CA LEU A 82 -0.20 3.45 7.20
C LEU A 82 0.90 4.48 7.08
N ILE A 83 0.72 5.50 6.25
CA ILE A 83 1.66 6.61 6.09
C ILE A 83 1.84 7.31 7.43
N SER A 84 0.76 7.84 8.01
CA SER A 84 0.83 8.61 9.26
C SER A 84 1.44 7.81 10.43
N LYS A 85 1.09 6.52 10.56
CA LYS A 85 1.63 5.65 11.61
C LYS A 85 3.11 5.31 11.35
N SER A 86 3.48 5.05 10.11
CA SER A 86 4.86 4.74 9.73
C SER A 86 5.78 5.95 9.92
N GLU A 87 5.31 7.15 9.59
CA GLU A 87 6.05 8.40 9.83
C GLU A 87 6.31 8.62 11.32
N LYS A 88 5.26 8.54 12.14
CA LYS A 88 5.37 8.67 13.61
C LYS A 88 6.28 7.61 14.22
N ALA A 89 6.25 6.38 13.70
CA ALA A 89 7.12 5.30 14.15
C ALA A 89 8.58 5.55 13.72
N ARG A 90 8.82 5.97 12.47
CA ARG A 90 10.16 6.21 11.92
C ARG A 90 10.91 7.30 12.68
N VAL A 91 10.24 8.39 13.07
CA VAL A 91 10.83 9.48 13.87
C VAL A 91 11.41 8.99 15.20
N LYS A 92 10.87 7.90 15.77
CA LYS A 92 11.34 7.32 17.04
C LYS A 92 12.51 6.35 16.87
N LEU A 93 12.94 6.06 15.64
CA LEU A 93 14.00 5.10 15.35
C LEU A 93 15.31 5.82 15.05
N ALA A 94 16.41 5.28 15.58
CA ALA A 94 17.74 5.75 15.23
C ALA A 94 18.02 5.51 13.73
N GLN A 95 18.63 6.51 13.10
CA GLN A 95 19.13 6.39 11.73
C GLN A 95 20.16 5.26 11.63
N GLY A 96 20.24 4.63 10.46
CA GLY A 96 21.13 3.48 10.23
C GLY A 96 20.61 2.13 10.75
N THR A 97 19.52 2.11 11.53
CA THR A 97 18.88 0.84 11.93
C THR A 97 18.13 0.20 10.77
N TRP A 98 18.04 -1.14 10.79
CA TRP A 98 17.27 -1.87 9.77
C TRP A 98 15.79 -1.49 9.82
N GLN A 99 15.23 -1.21 11.01
CA GLN A 99 13.84 -0.79 11.16
C GLN A 99 13.60 0.59 10.54
N HIS A 100 14.52 1.54 10.72
CA HIS A 100 14.42 2.85 10.10
C HIS A 100 14.46 2.75 8.58
N THR A 101 15.37 1.93 8.04
CA THR A 101 15.50 1.67 6.60
C THR A 101 14.23 1.02 6.03
N MET A 102 13.74 -0.05 6.66
CA MET A 102 12.51 -0.72 6.26
C MET A 102 11.29 0.24 6.27
N LEU A 103 11.12 1.06 7.32
CA LEU A 103 10.02 2.03 7.35
C LEU A 103 10.17 3.13 6.30
N SER A 104 11.40 3.54 5.98
CA SER A 104 11.65 4.52 4.91
C SER A 104 11.22 3.95 3.54
N ASN A 105 11.57 2.70 3.26
CA ASN A 105 11.18 2.03 2.00
C ASN A 105 9.65 1.83 1.93
N ASN A 106 9.03 1.42 3.03
CA ASN A 106 7.57 1.30 3.11
C ASN A 106 6.89 2.65 2.87
N LEU A 107 7.40 3.74 3.47
CA LEU A 107 6.86 5.08 3.27
C LEU A 107 6.99 5.54 1.82
N LYS A 108 8.15 5.33 1.20
CA LYS A 108 8.36 5.64 -0.23
C LYS A 108 7.31 4.93 -1.08
N ALA A 109 7.09 3.63 -0.84
CA ALA A 109 6.10 2.85 -1.58
C ALA A 109 4.66 3.33 -1.37
N LEU A 110 4.29 3.68 -0.13
CA LEU A 110 2.95 4.20 0.18
C LEU A 110 2.71 5.59 -0.43
N HIS A 111 3.75 6.43 -0.47
CA HIS A 111 3.70 7.75 -1.11
C HIS A 111 3.64 7.66 -2.64
N ILE A 112 4.11 6.56 -3.24
CA ILE A 112 3.87 6.25 -4.65
C ILE A 112 2.43 5.74 -4.85
N ALA A 113 1.95 4.86 -3.97
CA ALA A 113 0.62 4.27 -4.07
C ALA A 113 -0.51 5.29 -3.96
N LEU A 114 -0.40 6.25 -3.02
CA LEU A 114 -1.46 7.21 -2.72
C LEU A 114 -1.92 8.04 -3.93
N PRO A 115 -1.04 8.75 -4.66
CA PRO A 115 -1.44 9.52 -5.84
C PRO A 115 -2.00 8.64 -6.97
N LEU A 116 -1.45 7.44 -7.17
CA LEU A 116 -1.99 6.47 -8.15
C LEU A 116 -3.42 6.07 -7.80
N LEU A 117 -3.70 5.86 -6.52
CA LEU A 117 -5.01 5.50 -6.02
C LEU A 117 -6.01 6.66 -6.12
N THR A 118 -5.58 7.88 -5.80
CA THR A 118 -6.38 9.10 -6.00
C THR A 118 -6.69 9.33 -7.48
N LYS A 119 -5.72 9.13 -8.37
CA LYS A 119 -5.91 9.24 -9.82
C LYS A 119 -6.90 8.19 -10.32
N ALA A 120 -6.75 6.92 -9.94
CA ALA A 120 -7.67 5.85 -10.31
C ALA A 120 -9.10 6.14 -9.82
N LEU A 121 -9.25 6.68 -8.61
CA LEU A 121 -10.56 7.05 -8.07
C LEU A 121 -11.21 8.15 -8.93
N HIS A 122 -10.45 9.18 -9.27
CA HIS A 122 -10.94 10.25 -10.14
C HIS A 122 -11.31 9.74 -11.54
N GLU A 123 -10.58 8.76 -12.09
CA GLU A 123 -10.88 8.14 -13.40
C GLU A 123 -12.18 7.32 -13.39
N VAL A 124 -12.55 6.71 -12.26
CA VAL A 124 -13.76 5.87 -12.13
C VAL A 124 -15.01 6.66 -11.71
N SER A 125 -14.84 7.81 -11.04
CA SER A 125 -15.94 8.70 -10.63
C SER A 125 -16.42 9.67 -11.73
N GLN A 126 -15.91 9.57 -12.95
CA GLN A 126 -16.31 10.38 -14.12
C GLN A 126 -17.20 9.57 -15.06
#